data_AF-A0AA91I879-F1
#
_entry.id   AF-A0AA91I879-F1
#
_cell.length_a   1.000
_cell.length_b   1.000
_cell.length_c   1.000
_cell.angle_alpha   90.00
_cell.angle_beta   90.00
_cell.angle_gamma   90.00
#
_symmetry.space_group_name_H-M   'P 1'
#
loop_
_entity.id
_entity.type
_entity.pdbx_description
1 polymer ?
#
loop_
_entity_poly.entity_id
_entity_poly.type
_entity_poly.pdbx_seq_one_letter_code
_entity_poly.pdbx_strand_id
1 'polypeptide(L)'
;MAKSVELVSVVACPHAGVQLVQVDASTIPNEIEAGDLLRIDFDQRSFGRDGLYVLRVGKWTGVRRISDIVGEGPRVKQHDAWEALPTGVEILGYVGMVYTPRRAAALREVLHG
;
A
#
# COMPACT_ATOMS: atom_id res chain seq x y z
N MET A 1 22.52 11.79 -3.18
CA MET A 1 22.28 11.21 -1.84
C MET A 1 20.85 10.68 -1.81
N ALA A 2 20.67 9.36 -1.93
CA ALA A 2 19.34 8.75 -1.89
C ALA A 2 18.87 8.68 -0.43
N LYS A 3 17.81 9.42 -0.09
CA LYS A 3 17.17 9.33 1.23
C LYS A 3 16.48 7.98 1.35
N SER A 4 16.85 7.23 2.38
CA SER A 4 16.26 5.96 2.78
C SER A 4 14.73 6.12 2.94
N VAL A 5 13.95 5.21 2.35
CA VAL A 5 12.48 5.28 2.33
C VAL A 5 11.92 4.23 3.30
N GLU A 6 11.62 4.66 4.52
CA GLU A 6 10.91 3.89 5.57
C GLU A 6 9.39 4.16 5.48
N LEU A 7 8.44 3.28 5.82
CA LEU A 7 8.27 1.83 5.88
C LEU A 7 6.79 1.65 6.30
N VAL A 8 6.09 0.61 5.84
CA VAL A 8 4.92 0.09 6.58
C VAL A 8 5.44 -1.18 7.24
N SER A 9 5.78 -1.11 8.53
CA SER A 9 6.16 -2.28 9.31
C SER A 9 4.93 -3.19 9.46
N VAL A 10 4.73 -4.10 8.52
CA VAL A 10 3.83 -5.25 8.71
C VAL A 10 4.63 -6.27 9.50
N VAL A 11 4.26 -6.50 10.77
CA VAL A 11 4.89 -7.52 11.62
C VAL A 11 4.87 -8.84 10.86
N ALA A 12 6.05 -9.38 10.56
CA ALA A 12 6.23 -10.61 9.79
C ALA A 12 5.63 -11.82 10.53
N CYS A 13 4.35 -12.05 10.33
CA CYS A 13 3.70 -13.32 10.64
C CYS A 13 3.60 -14.16 9.35
N PRO A 14 3.45 -15.49 9.44
CA PRO A 14 3.05 -16.29 8.28
C PRO A 14 1.65 -15.84 7.87
N HIS A 15 1.57 -14.98 6.85
CA HIS A 15 0.32 -14.32 6.49
C HIS A 15 -0.53 -15.21 5.59
N ALA A 16 -1.72 -15.56 6.07
CA ALA A 16 -2.80 -16.18 5.32
C ALA A 16 -4.11 -15.45 5.64
N GLY A 17 -5.01 -15.42 4.66
CA GLY A 17 -6.31 -14.78 4.79
C GLY A 17 -6.25 -13.25 4.84
N VAL A 18 -7.32 -12.68 5.39
CA VAL A 18 -7.52 -11.23 5.45
C VAL A 18 -7.13 -10.69 6.82
N GLN A 19 -6.35 -9.61 6.85
CA GLN A 19 -5.95 -8.94 8.10
C GLN A 19 -6.13 -7.43 8.02
N LEU A 20 -6.25 -6.81 9.19
CA LEU A 20 -6.22 -5.35 9.34
C LEU A 20 -4.85 -4.94 9.87
N VAL A 21 -4.17 -4.06 9.15
CA VAL A 21 -2.84 -3.57 9.50
C VAL A 21 -2.86 -2.06 9.62
N GLN A 22 -2.37 -1.54 10.75
CA GLN A 22 -2.23 -0.11 10.93
C GLN A 22 -0.99 0.42 10.21
N VAL A 23 -1.14 1.57 9.55
CA VAL A 23 -0.06 2.25 8.85
C VAL A 23 0.74 3.07 9.85
N ASP A 24 2.05 2.81 9.91
CA ASP A 24 2.98 3.55 10.76
C ASP A 24 3.42 4.86 10.11
N ALA A 25 3.95 4.77 8.88
CA ALA A 25 4.32 5.90 8.05
C ALA A 25 3.86 5.69 6.60
N SER A 26 3.62 6.79 5.87
CA SER A 26 3.22 6.75 4.46
C SER A 26 4.03 7.70 3.61
N THR A 27 4.40 7.22 2.42
CA THR A 27 5.05 8.02 1.37
C THR A 27 4.12 8.29 0.18
N ILE A 28 2.84 7.95 0.30
CA ILE A 28 1.80 8.22 -0.71
C ILE A 28 0.72 9.12 -0.08
N PRO A 29 1.06 10.39 0.18
CA PRO A 29 0.15 11.32 0.85
C PRO A 29 -1.15 11.44 0.05
N ASN A 30 -2.26 11.64 0.78
CA ASN A 30 -3.65 11.68 0.28
C ASN A 30 -4.28 10.34 -0.09
N GLU A 31 -3.50 9.28 -0.32
CA GLU A 31 -4.02 7.93 -0.61
C GLU A 31 -3.98 7.03 0.63
N ILE A 32 -2.85 7.03 1.33
CA ILE A 32 -2.67 6.38 2.63
C ILE A 32 -1.92 7.35 3.53
N GLU A 33 -2.33 7.46 4.78
CA GLU A 33 -1.66 8.28 5.79
C GLU A 33 -1.28 7.43 7.01
N ALA A 34 -0.31 7.92 7.79
CA ALA A 34 -0.01 7.32 9.09
C ALA A 34 -1.30 7.26 9.92
N GLY A 35 -1.54 6.15 10.62
CA GLY A 35 -2.74 5.88 11.42
C GLY A 35 -3.93 5.29 10.67
N ASP A 36 -3.88 5.19 9.33
CA ASP A 36 -4.90 4.46 8.57
C ASP A 36 -4.86 2.96 8.86
N LEU A 37 -5.98 2.27 8.62
CA LEU A 37 -6.05 0.81 8.70
C LEU A 37 -6.24 0.22 7.30
N LEU A 38 -5.38 -0.72 6.94
CA LEU A 38 -5.42 -1.41 5.66
C LEU A 38 -6.05 -2.79 5.85
N ARG A 39 -7.12 -3.08 5.10
CA ARG A 39 -7.63 -4.44 4.95
C ARG A 39 -6.83 -5.13 3.85
N ILE A 40 -5.90 -5.98 4.24
CA ILE A 40 -5.01 -6.71 3.34
C ILE A 40 -5.50 -8.14 3.20
N ASP A 41 -5.63 -8.61 1.96
CA ASP A 41 -5.84 -10.00 1.60
C ASP A 41 -4.49 -10.61 1.20
N PHE A 42 -3.93 -11.49 2.03
CA PHE A 42 -2.64 -12.15 1.80
C PHE A 42 -2.74 -13.43 0.97
N ASP A 43 -3.95 -13.88 0.63
CA ASP A 43 -4.15 -14.99 -0.28
C ASP A 43 -4.09 -14.49 -1.74
N GLN A 44 -4.37 -13.21 -1.98
CA GLN A 44 -4.20 -12.56 -3.27
C GLN A 44 -2.75 -12.10 -3.51
N ARG A 45 -1.92 -12.99 -4.07
CA ARG A 45 -0.47 -12.78 -4.28
C ARG A 45 -0.05 -12.54 -5.74
N SER A 46 -0.98 -12.12 -6.59
CA SER A 46 -0.72 -11.85 -8.01
C SER A 46 -1.25 -10.48 -8.42
N PHE A 47 -0.66 -9.90 -9.48
CA PHE A 47 -1.22 -8.74 -10.14
C PHE A 47 -2.53 -9.13 -10.82
N GLY A 48 -3.58 -8.36 -10.59
CA GLY A 48 -4.87 -8.61 -11.25
C GLY A 48 -5.62 -7.36 -11.68
N ARG A 49 -5.20 -6.18 -11.21
CA ARG A 49 -5.83 -4.88 -11.48
C ARG A 49 -4.99 -3.73 -10.95
N ASP A 50 -5.27 -2.51 -11.40
CA ASP A 50 -4.81 -1.30 -10.73
C ASP A 50 -5.27 -1.31 -9.26
N GLY A 51 -4.33 -1.06 -8.35
CA GLY A 51 -4.62 -1.03 -6.93
C GLY A 51 -3.39 -1.02 -6.04
N LEU A 52 -3.63 -1.12 -4.74
CA LEU A 52 -2.60 -1.11 -3.72
C LEU A 52 -2.22 -2.54 -3.35
N TYR A 53 -0.92 -2.81 -3.30
CA TYR A 53 -0.37 -4.12 -2.99
C TYR A 53 0.70 -4.01 -1.91
N VAL A 54 0.78 -5.04 -1.07
CA VAL A 54 1.91 -5.24 -0.16
C VAL A 54 3.00 -5.96 -0.94
N LEU A 55 4.18 -5.36 -0.98
CA LEU A 55 5.34 -5.85 -1.72
C LEU A 55 6.53 -6.05 -0.79
N ARG A 56 7.39 -6.99 -1.14
CA ARG A 56 8.74 -7.13 -0.59
C ARG A 56 9.79 -6.99 -1.68
N VAL A 57 10.83 -6.21 -1.40
CA VAL A 57 12.00 -6.01 -2.26
C VAL A 57 13.26 -6.17 -1.41
N GLY A 58 13.94 -7.31 -1.55
CA GLY A 58 15.04 -7.67 -0.67
C GLY A 58 14.59 -7.72 0.79
N LYS A 59 15.15 -6.86 1.65
CA LYS A 59 14.78 -6.75 3.08
C LYS A 59 13.63 -5.78 3.34
N TRP A 60 13.24 -4.99 2.35
CA TRP A 60 12.21 -3.97 2.50
C TRP A 60 10.83 -4.58 2.24
N THR A 61 9.84 -4.21 3.07
CA THR A 61 8.43 -4.55 2.87
C THR A 61 7.59 -3.27 3.00
N GLY A 62 6.62 -3.07 2.11
CA GLY A 62 5.77 -1.89 2.14
C GLY A 62 4.62 -1.96 1.16
N VAL A 63 3.82 -0.89 1.13
CA VAL A 63 2.64 -0.78 0.26
C VAL A 63 2.93 0.16 -0.91
N ARG A 64 2.53 -0.24 -2.11
CA ARG A 64 2.65 0.57 -3.33
C ARG A 64 1.42 0.42 -4.21
N ARG A 65 1.11 1.47 -4.97
CA ARG A 65 0.14 1.39 -6.04
C ARG A 65 0.79 0.79 -7.29
N ILE A 66 0.13 -0.19 -7.86
CA ILE A 66 0.58 -0.90 -9.04
C ILE A 66 -0.56 -0.87 -10.04
N SER A 67 -0.24 -0.51 -11.27
CA SER A 67 -1.16 -0.55 -12.40
C SER A 67 -0.57 -1.47 -13.45
N ASP A 68 -1.43 -2.28 -14.07
CA ASP A 68 -1.06 -3.02 -15.27
C ASP A 68 -1.42 -2.15 -16.47
N ILE A 69 -0.39 -1.57 -17.09
CA ILE A 69 -0.59 -0.79 -18.31
C ILE A 69 -0.53 -1.77 -19.48
N VAL A 70 -1.62 -1.85 -20.23
CA VAL A 70 -1.77 -2.78 -21.36
C VAL A 70 -0.59 -2.62 -22.33
N GLY A 71 0.18 -3.70 -22.50
CA GLY A 71 1.32 -3.75 -23.41
C GLY A 71 2.67 -3.34 -22.81
N GLU A 72 2.71 -2.81 -21.57
CA GLU A 72 3.95 -2.40 -20.88
C GLU A 72 4.25 -3.25 -19.64
N GLY A 73 3.26 -4.01 -19.16
CA GLY A 73 3.36 -4.82 -17.94
C GLY A 73 3.14 -4.00 -16.66
N PRO A 74 3.36 -4.62 -15.49
CA PRO A 74 3.09 -3.98 -14.21
C PRO A 74 4.04 -2.81 -13.95
N ARG A 75 3.46 -1.67 -13.62
CA ARG A 75 4.16 -0.44 -13.23
C ARG A 75 3.82 -0.05 -11.81
N VAL A 76 4.81 0.46 -11.10
CA VAL A 76 4.67 0.94 -9.73
C VAL A 76 4.66 2.47 -9.70
N LYS A 77 3.75 3.05 -8.91
CA LYS A 77 3.72 4.49 -8.72
C LYS A 77 4.84 4.91 -7.76
N GLN A 78 5.76 5.74 -8.23
CA GLN A 78 6.80 6.39 -7.45
C GLN A 78 6.65 7.90 -7.56
N HIS A 79 6.37 8.56 -6.43
CA HIS A 79 6.04 9.99 -6.42
C HIS A 79 4.92 10.30 -7.45
N ASP A 80 5.21 11.15 -8.43
CA ASP A 80 4.28 11.58 -9.48
C ASP A 80 4.44 10.80 -10.80
N ALA A 81 5.30 9.77 -10.83
CA ALA A 81 5.59 8.98 -12.03
C ALA A 81 5.22 7.51 -11.88
N TRP A 82 4.86 6.88 -13.01
CA TRP A 82 4.76 5.43 -13.11
C TRP A 82 6.08 4.87 -13.62
N GLU A 83 6.67 3.94 -12.89
CA GLU A 83 7.94 3.31 -13.24
C GLU A 83 7.75 1.82 -13.46
N ALA A 84 8.62 1.20 -14.25
CA ALA A 84 8.62 -0.25 -14.40
C ALA A 84 8.81 -0.90 -13.03
N LEU A 85 8.09 -2.00 -12.77
CA LEU A 85 8.25 -2.71 -11.52
C LEU A 85 9.69 -3.26 -11.41
N PRO A 86 10.41 -3.01 -10.30
CA PRO A 86 11.75 -3.54 -10.11
C PRO A 86 11.79 -5.07 -10.19
N THR A 87 12.90 -5.61 -10.67
CA THR A 87 13.13 -7.07 -10.63
C THR A 87 13.28 -7.55 -9.18
N GLY A 88 12.85 -8.78 -8.90
CA GLY A 88 12.94 -9.37 -7.56
C GLY A 88 11.90 -8.86 -6.56
N VAL A 89 10.81 -8.22 -7.04
CA VAL A 89 9.64 -7.90 -6.21
C VAL A 89 8.84 -9.18 -5.92
N GLU A 90 8.52 -9.39 -4.65
CA GLU A 90 7.57 -10.40 -4.18
C GLU A 90 6.26 -9.71 -3.79
N ILE A 91 5.12 -10.16 -4.31
CA ILE A 91 3.80 -9.69 -3.88
C ILE A 91 3.36 -10.52 -2.68
N LEU A 92 3.09 -9.86 -1.56
CA LEU A 92 2.65 -10.50 -0.34
C LEU A 92 1.12 -10.50 -0.20
N GLY A 93 0.45 -9.48 -0.73
CA GLY A 93 -1.01 -9.37 -0.62
C GLY A 93 -1.58 -8.15 -1.34
N TYR A 94 -2.90 -8.10 -1.41
CA TYR A 94 -3.68 -7.01 -1.99
C TYR A 94 -4.39 -6.19 -0.92
N VAL A 95 -4.29 -4.86 -0.99
CA VAL A 95 -5.03 -3.96 -0.11
C VAL A 95 -6.41 -3.75 -0.71
N GLY A 96 -7.42 -4.39 -0.13
CA GLY A 96 -8.80 -4.29 -0.60
C GLY A 96 -9.54 -3.06 -0.08
N MET A 97 -9.09 -2.47 1.03
CA MET A 97 -9.73 -1.29 1.62
C MET A 97 -8.75 -0.49 2.48
N VAL A 98 -8.90 0.83 2.46
CA VAL A 98 -8.20 1.77 3.35
C VAL A 98 -9.25 2.45 4.23
N TYR A 99 -9.17 2.24 5.54
CA TYR A 99 -9.97 2.97 6.51
C TYR A 99 -9.17 4.17 7.00
N THR A 100 -9.79 5.36 6.96
CA THR A 100 -9.17 6.65 7.31
C THR A 100 -9.89 7.28 8.52
N PRO A 101 -9.62 6.82 9.77
CA PRO A 101 -10.36 7.28 10.96
C PRO A 101 -10.34 8.79 11.16
N ARG A 102 -9.25 9.47 10.76
CA ARG A 102 -9.07 10.92 10.90
C ARG A 102 -9.97 11.72 9.96
N ARG A 103 -10.17 11.26 8.72
CA ARG A 103 -11.08 11.92 7.76
C ARG A 103 -12.53 11.78 8.20
N ALA A 104 -12.89 10.65 8.80
CA ALA A 104 -14.22 10.46 9.37
C ALA A 104 -14.51 11.41 10.56
N ALA A 105 -13.49 11.74 11.35
CA ALA A 105 -13.61 12.71 12.45
C ALA A 105 -13.76 14.15 11.92
N ALA A 106 -12.93 14.56 10.95
CA ALA A 106 -13.02 15.88 10.33
C ALA A 106 -14.38 16.11 9.63
N LEU A 107 -14.93 15.08 8.97
CA LEU A 107 -16.25 15.18 8.33
C LEU A 107 -17.37 15.36 9.35
N ARG A 108 -17.24 14.77 10.55
CA ARG A 108 -18.23 14.90 11.64
C ARG A 108 -18.22 16.30 12.26
N GLU A 109 -17.06 16.94 12.40
CA GLU A 109 -16.97 18.33 12.86
C GLU A 109 -17.64 19.29 11.89
N VAL A 110 -17.51 19.07 10.57
CA VAL A 110 -18.16 19.92 9.55
C VAL A 110 -19.68 19.74 9.50
N LEU A 111 -20.18 18.53 9.78
CA LEU A 111 -21.62 18.22 9.72
C LEU A 111 -22.39 18.61 10.99
N HIS A 112 -21.70 18.84 12.10
CA HIS A 112 -22.30 19.18 13.39
C HIS A 112 -21.79 20.51 13.99
N GLY A 113 -21.02 21.27 13.22
CA GLY A 113 -20.52 22.62 13.56
C GLY A 113 -21.33 23.73 12.93
#